data_AF-A0A820M2H3-F1
#
_entry.id   AF-A0A820M2H3-F1
#
_cell.length_a   1.000
_cell.length_b   1.000
_cell.length_c   1.000
_cell.angle_alpha   90.00
_cell.angle_beta   90.00
_cell.angle_gamma   90.00
#
_symmetry.space_group_name_H-M   'P 1'
#
loop_
_entity.id
_entity.type
_entity.pdbx_description
1 polymer ?
#
loop_
_entity_poly.entity_id
_entity_poly.type
_entity_poly.pdbx_seq_one_letter_code
_entity_poly.pdbx_strand_id
1 'polypeptide(L)'
;PSLLTTIVSPPPPPPPLPSQPALASISSASDAVIARCHSCGNKCQVIVCEHCDHFVCLKCAEEHRTTTKVDTRDLTNKWQECKNKYSTLLQKLNQYNRDRTQIESDLAAIRVAVEQRTRDAIEFVVVQRDSLVNQINKHINEEQTINRSIILIF
;
A
#
# COMPACT_ATOMS: atom_id res chain seq x y z
N PRO A 1 -11.62 34.94 1.86
CA PRO A 1 -11.72 33.66 2.63
C PRO A 1 -12.73 32.73 1.95
N SER A 2 -12.29 32.03 0.92
CA SER A 2 -13.13 31.12 0.14
C SER A 2 -12.94 29.70 0.66
N LEU A 3 -13.97 29.15 1.28
CA LEU A 3 -14.01 27.79 1.79
C LEU A 3 -14.22 26.82 0.62
N LEU A 4 -13.18 26.04 0.29
CA LEU A 4 -13.24 24.93 -0.64
C LEU A 4 -13.77 23.70 0.12
N THR A 5 -15.04 23.36 -0.12
CA THR A 5 -15.66 22.13 0.37
C THR A 5 -15.27 20.97 -0.55
N THR A 6 -14.36 20.12 -0.09
CA THR A 6 -14.00 18.87 -0.76
C THR A 6 -15.15 17.87 -0.63
N ILE A 7 -15.86 17.62 -1.73
CA ILE A 7 -16.88 16.57 -1.84
C ILE A 7 -16.15 15.22 -1.97
N VAL A 8 -16.15 14.43 -0.90
CA VAL A 8 -15.68 13.04 -0.93
C VAL A 8 -16.80 12.18 -1.49
N SER A 9 -16.60 11.62 -2.68
CA SER A 9 -17.54 10.68 -3.29
C SER A 9 -17.59 9.36 -2.50
N PRO A 10 -18.78 8.74 -2.34
CA PRO A 10 -18.92 7.46 -1.65
C PRO A 10 -18.30 6.30 -2.45
N PRO A 11 -17.81 5.24 -1.76
CA PRO A 11 -17.20 4.09 -2.41
C PRO A 11 -18.23 3.28 -3.23
N PRO A 12 -17.79 2.65 -4.34
CA PRO A 12 -18.66 1.84 -5.19
C PRO A 12 -19.19 0.60 -4.48
N PRO A 13 -20.39 0.12 -4.84
CA PRO A 13 -20.98 -1.08 -4.23
C PRO A 13 -20.17 -2.34 -4.58
N PRO A 14 -20.15 -3.34 -3.69
CA PRO A 14 -19.44 -4.59 -3.93
C PRO A 14 -20.06 -5.37 -5.10
N PRO A 15 -19.25 -6.14 -5.85
CA PRO A 15 -19.73 -6.95 -6.95
C PRO A 15 -20.69 -8.05 -6.46
N PRO A 16 -21.71 -8.40 -7.25
CA PRO A 16 -22.65 -9.48 -6.89
C PRO A 16 -21.90 -10.81 -6.75
N LEU A 17 -22.26 -11.58 -5.71
CA LEU A 17 -21.73 -12.92 -5.51
C LEU A 17 -22.08 -13.82 -6.71
N PRO A 18 -21.18 -14.72 -7.13
CA PRO A 18 -21.48 -15.68 -8.17
C PRO A 18 -22.64 -16.59 -7.74
N SER A 19 -23.67 -16.61 -8.59
CA SER A 19 -24.83 -17.49 -8.46
C SER A 19 -24.37 -18.94 -8.31
N GLN A 20 -24.77 -19.60 -7.22
CA GLN A 20 -24.54 -21.03 -7.03
C GLN A 20 -25.18 -21.81 -8.19
N PRO A 21 -24.49 -22.82 -8.76
CA PRO A 21 -25.11 -23.68 -9.75
C PRO A 21 -26.23 -24.46 -9.09
N ALA A 22 -27.41 -24.44 -9.70
CA ALA A 22 -28.51 -25.32 -9.35
C ALA A 22 -28.02 -26.78 -9.40
N LEU A 23 -28.13 -27.47 -8.26
CA LEU A 23 -27.94 -28.92 -8.16
C LEU A 23 -28.99 -29.59 -9.08
N ALA A 24 -28.57 -29.88 -10.31
CA ALA A 24 -29.30 -30.78 -11.17
C ALA A 24 -29.22 -32.18 -10.56
N SER A 25 -30.37 -32.68 -10.13
CA SER A 25 -30.60 -34.08 -9.77
C SER A 25 -30.20 -34.97 -10.95
N ILE A 26 -29.05 -35.63 -10.87
CA ILE A 26 -28.65 -36.63 -11.86
C ILE A 26 -29.23 -37.98 -11.44
N SER A 27 -30.12 -38.41 -12.31
CA SER A 27 -30.82 -39.68 -12.38
C SER A 27 -29.92 -40.90 -12.17
N SER A 28 -30.44 -41.81 -11.37
CA SER A 28 -30.02 -43.19 -11.15
C SER A 28 -30.13 -44.04 -12.41
N ALA A 29 -29.04 -44.16 -13.17
CA ALA A 29 -28.78 -45.30 -14.06
C ALA A 29 -27.26 -45.39 -14.28
N SER A 30 -26.59 -46.11 -13.39
CA SER A 30 -25.14 -46.30 -13.42
C SER A 30 -24.73 -47.23 -14.55
N ASP A 31 -24.43 -46.67 -15.73
CA ASP A 31 -23.66 -47.36 -16.76
C ASP A 31 -22.32 -47.77 -16.15
N ALA A 32 -22.13 -49.07 -16.03
CA ALA A 32 -20.94 -49.66 -15.44
C ALA A 32 -19.73 -49.43 -16.37
N VAL A 33 -19.03 -48.31 -16.20
CA VAL A 33 -17.79 -48.04 -16.93
C VAL A 33 -16.69 -48.95 -16.39
N ILE A 34 -16.20 -49.87 -17.23
CA ILE A 34 -15.01 -50.68 -16.92
C ILE A 34 -13.78 -49.89 -17.36
N ALA A 35 -13.00 -49.42 -16.39
CA ALA A 35 -11.74 -48.74 -16.63
C ALA A 35 -10.68 -49.21 -15.63
N ARG A 36 -9.45 -48.72 -15.82
CA ARG A 36 -8.36 -49.02 -14.90
C ARG A 36 -8.53 -48.16 -13.64
N CYS A 37 -8.66 -48.79 -12.47
CA CYS A 37 -8.74 -48.09 -11.20
C CYS A 37 -7.44 -47.34 -10.93
N HIS A 38 -7.54 -46.05 -10.58
CA HIS A 38 -6.38 -45.21 -10.28
C HIS A 38 -5.58 -45.71 -9.07
N SER A 39 -6.26 -46.32 -8.09
CA SER A 39 -5.65 -46.72 -6.82
C SER A 39 -4.99 -48.10 -6.89
N CYS A 40 -5.65 -49.11 -7.48
CA CYS A 40 -5.10 -50.48 -7.54
C CYS A 40 -4.57 -50.89 -8.92
N GLY A 41 -4.73 -50.06 -9.96
CA GLY A 41 -4.22 -50.34 -11.31
C GLY A 41 -4.95 -51.44 -12.08
N ASN A 42 -5.94 -52.11 -11.47
CA ASN A 42 -6.69 -53.19 -12.10
C ASN A 42 -7.83 -52.66 -12.98
N LYS A 43 -8.19 -53.41 -14.03
CA LYS A 43 -9.41 -53.15 -14.80
C LYS A 43 -10.62 -53.65 -14.01
N CYS A 44 -11.52 -52.76 -13.63
CA CYS A 44 -12.70 -53.08 -12.83
C CYS A 44 -13.79 -52.03 -13.08
N GLN A 45 -15.00 -52.29 -12.56
CA GLN A 45 -16.05 -51.28 -12.53
C GLN A 45 -15.60 -50.12 -11.63
N VAL A 46 -15.52 -48.93 -12.21
CA VAL A 46 -15.05 -47.73 -11.52
C VAL A 46 -16.19 -46.75 -11.30
N ILE A 47 -16.07 -45.95 -10.26
CA ILE A 47 -16.87 -44.76 -9.98
C ILE A 47 -15.94 -43.54 -9.97
N VAL A 48 -16.48 -42.35 -10.23
CA VAL A 48 -15.74 -41.10 -10.01
C VAL A 48 -15.70 -40.82 -8.52
N CYS A 49 -14.51 -40.66 -7.95
CA CYS A 49 -14.38 -40.28 -6.54
C CYS A 49 -14.80 -38.82 -6.36
N GLU A 50 -15.79 -38.57 -5.50
CA GLU A 50 -16.28 -37.22 -5.16
C GLU A 50 -15.24 -36.29 -4.53
N HIS A 51 -14.07 -36.82 -4.12
CA HIS A 51 -13.02 -36.06 -3.44
C HIS A 51 -11.83 -35.67 -4.33
N CYS A 52 -11.60 -36.36 -5.45
CA CYS A 52 -10.40 -36.14 -6.28
C CYS A 52 -10.62 -36.31 -7.79
N ASP A 53 -11.88 -36.44 -8.24
CA ASP A 53 -12.27 -36.65 -9.64
C ASP A 53 -11.57 -37.85 -10.33
N HIS A 54 -10.95 -38.74 -9.57
CA HIS A 54 -10.30 -39.94 -10.08
C HIS A 54 -11.25 -41.13 -10.15
N PHE A 55 -11.08 -41.95 -11.19
CA PHE A 55 -11.78 -43.22 -11.32
C PHE A 55 -11.22 -44.27 -10.37
N VAL A 56 -12.02 -44.69 -9.39
CA VAL A 56 -11.64 -45.71 -8.39
C VAL A 56 -12.69 -46.81 -8.35
N CYS A 57 -12.27 -48.06 -8.09
CA CYS A 57 -13.23 -49.14 -7.91
C CYS A 57 -13.93 -49.04 -6.55
N LEU A 58 -15.12 -49.63 -6.40
CA LEU A 58 -15.90 -49.60 -5.16
C LEU A 58 -15.09 -50.01 -3.91
N LYS A 59 -14.22 -51.02 -4.04
CA LYS A 59 -13.37 -51.47 -2.92
C LYS A 59 -12.34 -50.42 -2.51
N CYS A 60 -11.67 -49.82 -3.49
CA CYS A 60 -10.72 -48.74 -3.25
C CYS A 60 -11.42 -47.43 -2.87
N ALA A 61 -12.68 -47.22 -3.22
CA ALA A 61 -13.40 -45.99 -2.93
C ALA A 61 -13.60 -45.77 -1.42
N GLU A 62 -13.89 -46.82 -0.65
CA GLU A 62 -14.07 -46.71 0.80
C GLU A 62 -12.74 -46.49 1.54
N GLU A 63 -11.69 -47.19 1.11
CA GLU A 63 -10.33 -47.01 1.62
C GLU A 63 -9.77 -45.63 1.24
N HIS A 64 -10.07 -45.16 0.04
CA HIS A 64 -9.77 -43.81 -0.41
C HIS A 64 -10.59 -42.76 0.34
N ARG A 65 -11.87 -42.99 0.64
CA ARG A 65 -12.70 -42.08 1.46
C ARG A 65 -12.16 -41.95 2.87
N THR A 66 -11.69 -43.03 3.48
CA THR A 66 -11.13 -43.01 4.84
C THR A 66 -9.74 -42.40 4.90
N THR A 67 -8.90 -42.66 3.91
CA THR A 67 -7.52 -42.10 3.81
C THR A 67 -7.55 -40.62 3.39
N THR A 68 -8.48 -40.24 2.52
CA THR A 68 -8.68 -38.85 2.05
C THR A 68 -9.63 -38.08 2.95
N LYS A 69 -9.92 -38.58 4.16
CA LYS A 69 -10.22 -37.69 5.29
C LYS A 69 -8.94 -36.91 5.61
N VAL A 70 -8.52 -36.06 4.67
CA VAL A 70 -7.79 -34.85 5.00
C VAL A 70 -8.64 -34.21 6.08
N ASP A 71 -8.15 -34.23 7.31
CA ASP A 71 -8.89 -33.76 8.46
C ASP A 71 -9.34 -32.33 8.09
N THR A 72 -10.61 -32.13 7.79
CA THR A 72 -11.13 -30.85 7.30
C THR A 72 -10.81 -29.73 8.30
N ARG A 73 -10.61 -30.14 9.55
CA ARG A 73 -10.02 -29.35 10.64
C ARG A 73 -8.60 -28.85 10.34
N ASP A 74 -7.68 -29.66 9.83
CA ASP A 74 -6.32 -29.23 9.48
C ASP A 74 -6.31 -28.25 8.31
N LEU A 75 -7.17 -28.46 7.31
CA LEU A 75 -7.33 -27.51 6.20
C LEU A 75 -7.90 -26.18 6.70
N THR A 76 -8.90 -26.26 7.59
CA THR A 76 -9.50 -25.08 8.25
C THR A 76 -8.47 -24.33 9.09
N ASN A 77 -7.63 -25.03 9.84
CA ASN A 77 -6.56 -24.44 10.64
C ASN A 77 -5.53 -23.72 9.77
N LYS A 78 -5.05 -24.37 8.70
CA LYS A 78 -4.11 -23.77 7.73
C LYS A 78 -4.72 -22.55 7.03
N TRP A 79 -6.00 -22.61 6.67
CA TRP A 79 -6.71 -21.48 6.08
C TRP A 79 -6.78 -20.31 7.07
N GLN A 80 -7.10 -20.58 8.33
CA GLN A 80 -7.17 -19.54 9.36
C GLN A 80 -5.80 -18.93 9.64
N GLU A 81 -4.73 -19.73 9.65
CA GLU A 81 -3.36 -19.25 9.76
C GLU A 81 -2.98 -18.34 8.58
N CYS A 82 -3.30 -18.74 7.35
CA CYS A 82 -3.10 -17.95 6.16
C CYS A 82 -3.86 -16.60 6.24
N LYS A 83 -5.13 -16.63 6.66
CA LYS A 83 -5.96 -15.44 6.84
C LYS A 83 -5.37 -14.49 7.90
N ASN A 84 -4.88 -15.02 9.01
CA ASN A 84 -4.25 -14.22 10.07
C ASN A 84 -2.94 -13.58 9.58
N LYS A 85 -2.10 -14.34 8.85
CA LYS A 85 -0.87 -13.82 8.24
C LYS A 85 -1.17 -12.73 7.22
N TYR A 86 -2.15 -12.95 6.35
CA TYR A 86 -2.60 -11.96 5.37
C TYR A 86 -3.13 -10.69 6.05
N SER A 87 -3.99 -10.81 7.07
CA SER A 87 -4.49 -9.67 7.84
C SER A 87 -3.36 -8.88 8.50
N THR A 88 -2.38 -9.58 9.08
CA THR A 88 -1.18 -8.96 9.68
C THR A 88 -0.36 -8.20 8.65
N LEU A 89 -0.14 -8.78 7.47
CA LEU A 89 0.60 -8.13 6.38
C LEU A 89 -0.13 -6.88 5.89
N LEU A 90 -1.46 -6.94 5.76
CA LEU A 90 -2.27 -5.80 5.35
C LEU A 90 -2.23 -4.66 6.39
N GLN A 91 -2.28 -4.99 7.68
CA GLN A 91 -2.11 -4.00 8.75
C GLN A 91 -0.74 -3.32 8.69
N LYS A 92 0.34 -4.10 8.49
CA LYS A 92 1.70 -3.56 8.33
C LYS A 92 1.82 -2.67 7.09
N LEU A 93 1.27 -3.08 5.95
CA LEU A 93 1.27 -2.28 4.73
C LEU A 93 0.55 -0.94 4.94
N ASN A 94 -0.60 -0.96 5.63
CA ASN A 94 -1.33 0.26 5.95
C ASN A 94 -0.55 1.17 6.92
N GLN A 95 0.17 0.61 7.89
CA GLN A 95 1.05 1.38 8.77
C GLN A 95 2.19 2.02 7.96
N TYR A 96 2.88 1.26 7.11
CA TYR A 96 3.95 1.79 6.26
C TYR A 96 3.46 2.91 5.34
N ASN A 97 2.26 2.79 4.78
CA ASN A 97 1.69 3.85 3.95
C ASN A 97 1.43 5.13 4.76
N ARG A 98 0.92 5.02 5.99
CA ARG A 98 0.75 6.18 6.88
C ARG A 98 2.09 6.81 7.25
N ASP A 99 3.06 5.99 7.65
CA ASP A 99 4.39 6.44 8.02
C ASP A 99 5.08 7.15 6.84
N ARG A 100 4.94 6.61 5.63
CA ARG A 100 5.46 7.25 4.41
C ARG A 100 4.83 8.63 4.19
N THR A 101 3.50 8.74 4.27
CA THR A 101 2.81 10.02 4.12
C THR A 101 3.22 11.03 5.19
N GLN A 102 3.43 10.57 6.43
CA GLN A 102 3.94 11.43 7.50
C GLN A 102 5.36 11.93 7.20
N ILE A 103 6.26 11.05 6.78
CA ILE A 103 7.64 11.41 6.41
C ILE A 103 7.66 12.42 5.25
N GLU A 104 6.83 12.20 4.22
CA GLU A 104 6.71 13.13 3.08
C GLU A 104 6.22 14.52 3.53
N SER A 105 5.24 14.56 4.44
CA SER A 105 4.75 15.80 5.04
C SER A 105 5.84 16.51 5.86
N ASP A 106 6.57 15.77 6.70
CA ASP A 106 7.63 16.33 7.54
C ASP A 106 8.78 16.88 6.70
N LEU A 107 9.17 16.18 5.63
CA LEU A 107 10.19 16.64 4.67
C LEU A 107 9.75 17.92 3.95
N ALA A 108 8.47 18.03 3.58
CA ALA A 108 7.93 19.24 2.98
C ALA A 108 7.99 20.42 3.97
N ALA A 109 7.61 20.19 5.23
CA ALA A 109 7.69 21.21 6.28
C ALA A 109 9.13 21.67 6.55
N ILE A 110 10.07 20.74 6.63
CA ILE A 110 11.50 21.04 6.80
C ILE A 110 12.02 21.86 5.61
N ARG A 111 11.66 21.49 4.38
CA ARG A 111 12.07 22.25 3.18
C ARG A 111 11.60 23.70 3.26
N VAL A 112 10.33 23.93 3.58
CA VAL A 112 9.77 25.28 3.73
C VAL A 112 10.48 26.05 4.85
N ALA A 113 10.75 25.40 5.98
CA ALA A 113 11.46 26.03 7.09
C ALA A 113 12.90 26.43 6.74
N VAL A 114 13.62 25.59 5.99
CA VAL A 114 14.98 25.90 5.50
C VAL A 114 14.95 27.05 4.50
N GLU A 115 14.03 27.04 3.55
CA GLU A 115 13.86 28.13 2.58
C GLU A 115 13.56 29.44 3.29
N GLN A 116 12.67 29.43 4.30
CA GLN A 116 12.35 30.64 5.06
C GLN A 116 13.55 31.15 5.85
N ARG A 117 14.24 30.28 6.60
CA ARG A 117 15.45 30.68 7.34
C ARG A 117 16.54 31.24 6.42
N THR A 118 16.66 30.68 5.22
CA THR A 118 17.61 31.19 4.22
C THR A 118 17.22 32.58 3.75
N ARG A 119 15.92 32.83 3.48
CA ARG A 119 15.41 34.16 3.15
C ARG A 119 15.67 35.17 4.27
N ASP A 120 15.35 34.82 5.50
CA ASP A 120 15.53 35.70 6.66
C ASP A 120 17.02 36.05 6.86
N ALA A 121 17.91 35.08 6.67
CA ALA A 121 19.36 35.30 6.77
C ALA A 121 19.88 36.23 5.66
N ILE A 122 19.39 36.06 4.42
CA ILE A 122 19.75 36.95 3.30
C ILE A 122 19.27 38.36 3.59
N GLU A 123 18.03 38.53 4.03
CA GLU A 123 17.45 39.83 4.37
C GLU A 123 18.27 40.53 5.46
N PHE A 124 18.64 39.80 6.52
CA PHE A 124 19.51 40.33 7.56
C PHE A 124 20.85 40.84 7.01
N VAL A 125 21.52 40.05 6.16
CA VAL A 125 22.81 40.44 5.57
C VAL A 125 22.65 41.65 4.65
N VAL A 126 21.58 41.72 3.86
CA VAL A 126 21.28 42.87 3.00
C VAL A 126 21.08 44.14 3.83
N VAL A 127 20.28 44.07 4.90
CA VAL A 127 20.05 45.20 5.80
C VAL A 127 21.35 45.68 6.45
N GLN A 128 22.20 44.75 6.92
CA GLN A 128 23.50 45.08 7.50
C GLN A 128 24.43 45.75 6.48
N ARG A 129 24.50 45.20 5.26
CA ARG A 129 25.28 45.78 4.16
C ARG A 129 24.83 47.20 3.85
N ASP A 130 23.54 47.42 3.71
CA ASP A 130 23.00 48.72 3.31
C ASP A 130 23.21 49.77 4.41
N SER A 131 23.11 49.37 5.69
CA SER A 131 23.50 50.21 6.83
C SER A 131 24.97 50.63 6.75
N LEU A 132 25.88 49.69 6.46
CA LEU A 132 27.31 49.99 6.35
C LEU A 132 27.62 50.90 5.16
N VAL A 133 27.01 50.65 4.01
CA VAL A 133 27.14 51.50 2.82
C VAL A 133 26.67 52.93 3.13
N ASN A 134 25.55 53.08 3.83
CA ASN A 134 25.05 54.40 4.24
C ASN A 134 26.01 55.13 5.19
N GLN A 135 26.63 54.40 6.14
CA GLN A 135 27.64 54.97 7.03
C GLN A 135 28.89 55.44 6.28
N ILE A 136 29.39 54.63 5.33
CA ILE A 136 30.54 54.99 4.49
C ILE A 136 30.22 56.23 3.66
N ASN A 137 29.06 56.26 2.99
CA ASN A 137 28.63 57.41 2.18
C ASN A 137 28.52 58.68 3.01
N LYS A 138 28.05 58.58 4.26
CA LYS A 138 28.01 59.71 5.19
C LYS A 138 29.43 60.25 5.46
N HIS A 139 30.39 59.37 5.80
CA HIS A 139 31.77 59.79 6.05
C HIS A 139 32.45 60.40 4.82
N ILE A 140 32.24 59.84 3.62
CA ILE A 140 32.75 60.41 2.37
C ILE A 140 32.21 61.84 2.17
N ASN A 141 30.91 62.05 2.40
CA ASN A 141 30.29 63.38 2.24
C ASN A 141 30.79 64.38 3.28
N GLU A 142 31.04 63.95 4.51
CA GLU A 142 31.63 64.78 5.57
C GLU A 142 33.06 65.21 5.19
N GLU A 143 33.89 64.28 4.72
CA GLU A 143 35.25 64.55 4.28
C GLU A 143 35.28 65.49 3.06
N GLN A 144 34.41 65.27 2.08
CA GLN A 144 34.28 66.16 0.92
C GLN A 144 33.86 67.58 1.33
N THR A 145 32.97 67.70 2.32
CA THR A 145 32.58 69.00 2.88
C THR A 145 33.79 69.70 3.50
N ILE A 146 34.55 68.99 4.34
CA ILE A 146 35.77 69.52 4.98
C ILE A 146 36.78 69.98 3.93
N ASN A 147 37.07 69.14 2.94
CA ASN A 147 38.04 69.45 1.88
C ASN A 147 37.62 70.68 1.07
N ARG A 148 36.32 70.83 0.76
CA ARG A 148 35.79 72.05 0.11
C ARG A 148 35.97 73.29 0.98
N SER A 149 35.70 73.20 2.27
CA SER A 149 35.90 74.32 3.20
C SER A 149 37.38 74.72 3.30
N ILE A 150 38.31 73.77 3.31
CA ILE A 150 39.76 74.04 3.30
C ILE A 150 40.14 74.80 2.03
N ILE A 151 39.70 74.33 0.85
CA ILE A 151 39.99 74.99 -0.44
C ILE A 151 39.46 76.44 -0.47
N LEU A 152 38.37 76.75 0.22
CA LEU A 152 37.83 78.12 0.27
C LEU A 152 38.59 79.05 1.23
N ILE A 153 39.39 78.50 2.15
CA ILE A 153 40.16 79.28 3.13
C ILE A 153 41.55 79.64 2.58
N PHE A 154 42.12 78.81 1.71
CA PHE A 154 43.44 79.01 1.09
C PHE A 154 43.34 79.65 -0.29
#